data_AF-A0A2M8WMB4-F1
#
_entry.id   AF-A0A2M8WMB4-F1
#
_cell.length_a   1.000
_cell.length_b   1.000
_cell.length_c   1.000
_cell.angle_alpha   90.00
_cell.angle_beta   90.00
_cell.angle_gamma   90.00
#
_symmetry.space_group_name_H-M   'P 1'
#
loop_
_entity.id
_entity.type
_entity.pdbx_description
1 polymer ?
#
loop_
_entity_poly.entity_id
_entity_poly.type
_entity_poly.pdbx_seq_one_letter_code
_entity_poly.pdbx_strand_id
1 'polypeptide(L)'
;MLRPLLCAAIIATALPTVAQAQCRIAVAGTNCVAIPQPLTPAPGPVEIGEILERGRYSMLMNARYYGLPTVSNGWVYFRIEDEIYRVDWRSHEVLERVTDQASRNW
;
A
#
# COMPACT_ATOMS: atom_id res chain seq x y z
N MET A 1 5.36 -19.19 51.69
CA MET A 1 4.26 -18.45 51.00
C MET A 1 4.84 -17.21 50.31
N LEU A 2 5.68 -17.40 49.28
CA LEU A 2 6.44 -16.32 48.62
C LEU A 2 6.49 -16.52 47.09
N ARG A 3 5.35 -16.95 46.51
CA ARG A 3 5.23 -17.27 45.07
C ARG A 3 4.26 -16.39 44.26
N PRO A 4 3.22 -15.73 44.82
CA PRO A 4 2.29 -14.98 43.97
C PRO A 4 2.75 -13.54 43.66
N LEU A 5 3.74 -12.99 44.38
CA LEU A 5 4.16 -11.59 44.22
C LEU A 5 5.13 -11.34 43.05
N LEU A 6 5.73 -12.40 42.48
CA LEU A 6 6.68 -12.26 41.37
C LEU A 6 6.01 -12.09 40.00
N CYS A 7 4.71 -12.36 39.87
CA CYS A 7 4.02 -12.28 38.58
C CYS A 7 3.51 -10.87 38.23
N ALA A 8 3.40 -9.95 39.19
CA ALA A 8 2.80 -8.63 38.95
C ALA A 8 3.80 -7.60 38.37
N ALA A 9 5.11 -7.82 38.48
CA ALA A 9 6.11 -6.82 38.08
C ALA A 9 6.44 -6.82 36.57
N ILE A 10 6.02 -7.84 35.81
CA ILE A 10 6.42 -8.00 34.40
C ILE A 10 5.46 -7.30 33.42
N ILE A 11 4.26 -6.89 33.86
CA ILE A 11 3.22 -6.36 32.97
C ILE A 11 3.42 -4.87 32.64
N ALA A 12 4.21 -4.13 33.44
CA ALA A 12 4.36 -2.68 33.27
C ALA A 12 5.34 -2.23 32.17
N THR A 13 6.17 -3.12 31.60
CA THR A 13 7.19 -2.75 30.60
C THR A 13 6.79 -3.02 29.15
N ALA A 14 5.56 -3.48 28.90
CA ALA A 14 5.06 -3.79 27.56
C ALA A 14 4.16 -2.68 26.97
N LEU A 15 4.31 -1.44 27.42
CA LEU A 15 3.69 -0.32 26.72
C LEU A 15 4.38 -0.18 25.35
N PRO A 16 3.65 -0.34 24.24
CA PRO A 16 4.24 -0.17 22.92
C PRO A 16 4.73 1.26 22.82
N THR A 17 6.05 1.44 22.70
CA THR A 17 6.63 2.70 22.29
C THR A 17 6.02 3.06 20.95
N VAL A 18 5.21 4.11 20.94
CA VAL A 18 4.65 4.67 19.71
C VAL A 18 5.84 5.00 18.83
N ALA A 19 6.03 4.23 17.75
CA ALA A 19 7.13 4.40 16.83
C ALA A 19 6.95 5.73 16.10
N GLN A 20 7.49 6.80 16.66
CA GLN A 20 7.64 8.05 15.93
C GLN A 20 8.71 7.82 14.87
N ALA A 21 8.35 7.98 13.60
CA ALA A 21 9.32 8.03 12.54
C ALA A 21 10.27 9.21 12.80
N GLN A 22 11.47 8.94 13.30
CA GLN A 22 12.49 9.96 13.56
C GLN A 22 13.15 10.32 12.23
N CYS A 23 13.09 11.59 11.82
CA CYS A 23 13.86 12.03 10.66
C CYS A 23 15.34 11.84 10.95
N ARG A 24 16.03 11.07 10.11
CA ARG A 24 17.45 10.76 10.28
C ARG A 24 18.39 11.92 9.88
N ILE A 25 17.85 13.04 9.42
CA ILE A 25 18.61 14.22 9.04
C ILE A 25 18.50 15.24 10.18
N ALA A 26 19.48 15.25 11.07
CA ALA A 26 19.61 16.23 12.14
C ALA A 26 20.76 17.19 11.80
N VAL A 27 20.55 18.05 10.80
CA VAL A 27 21.47 19.14 10.46
C VAL A 27 20.91 20.45 11.01
N ALA A 28 21.76 21.30 11.57
CA ALA A 28 21.32 22.60 12.08
C ALA A 28 20.56 23.40 11.00
N GLY A 29 19.35 23.84 11.31
CA GLY A 29 18.47 24.54 10.37
C GLY A 29 17.50 23.64 9.58
N THR A 30 17.49 22.32 9.82
CA THR A 30 16.51 21.40 9.22
C THR A 30 15.41 21.02 10.22
N ASN A 31 14.17 20.88 9.72
CA ASN A 31 13.01 20.45 10.51
C ASN A 31 12.31 19.30 9.78
N CYS A 32 11.79 18.33 10.55
CA CYS A 32 10.83 17.37 10.03
C CYS A 32 9.56 18.09 9.63
N VAL A 33 9.08 17.83 8.41
CA VAL A 33 7.77 18.29 7.96
C VAL A 33 6.96 17.07 7.55
N ALA A 34 5.80 16.90 8.18
CA ALA A 34 4.81 15.94 7.72
C ALA A 34 4.03 16.58 6.57
N ILE A 35 4.03 15.94 5.40
CA ILE A 35 3.18 16.34 4.29
C ILE A 35 1.77 15.79 4.58
N PRO A 36 0.73 16.63 4.69
CA PRO A 36 -0.63 16.14 4.87
C PRO A 36 -1.02 15.27 3.68
N GLN A 37 -1.34 14.00 3.94
CA GLN A 37 -1.89 13.10 2.93
C GLN A 37 -3.40 13.36 2.80
N PRO A 38 -3.95 13.49 1.59
CA PRO A 38 -5.39 13.57 1.39
C PRO A 38 -6.08 12.35 2.04
N LEU A 39 -7.13 12.58 2.81
CA LEU A 39 -7.90 11.52 3.47
C LEU A 39 -8.69 10.68 2.45
N THR A 40 -9.06 11.30 1.33
CA THR A 40 -9.76 10.65 0.22
C THR A 40 -8.82 10.54 -0.97
N PRO A 41 -8.58 9.32 -1.47
CA PRO A 41 -7.90 9.11 -2.73
C PRO A 41 -8.59 9.91 -3.84
N ALA A 42 -7.80 10.51 -4.74
CA ALA A 42 -8.37 11.12 -5.94
C ALA A 42 -9.18 10.07 -6.74
N PRO A 43 -10.25 10.49 -7.42
CA PRO A 43 -10.96 9.60 -8.34
C PRO A 43 -9.99 9.10 -9.41
N GLY A 44 -10.12 7.82 -9.76
CA GLY A 44 -9.32 7.22 -10.83
C GLY A 44 -9.93 7.46 -12.21
N PRO A 45 -9.20 7.16 -13.29
CA PRO A 45 -9.73 7.22 -14.66
C PRO A 45 -10.86 6.23 -14.95
N VAL A 46 -11.01 5.18 -14.12
CA VAL A 46 -12.05 4.14 -14.24
C VAL A 46 -12.57 3.75 -12.86
N GLU A 47 -13.80 3.25 -12.81
CA GLU A 47 -14.44 2.81 -11.58
C GLU A 47 -14.24 1.29 -11.34
N ILE A 48 -14.33 0.88 -10.08
CA ILE A 48 -14.30 -0.54 -9.72
C ILE A 48 -15.63 -1.19 -10.13
N GLY A 49 -15.56 -2.36 -10.77
CA GLY A 49 -16.68 -3.07 -11.38
C GLY A 49 -16.97 -2.66 -12.83
N GLU A 50 -16.26 -1.68 -13.37
CA GLU A 50 -16.37 -1.28 -14.77
C GLU A 50 -15.80 -2.37 -15.70
N ILE A 51 -16.47 -2.63 -16.82
CA ILE A 51 -15.93 -3.48 -17.90
C ILE A 51 -15.15 -2.61 -18.87
N LEU A 52 -13.85 -2.84 -18.98
CA LEU A 52 -12.96 -1.99 -19.77
C LEU A 52 -13.22 -2.11 -21.27
N GLU A 53 -13.36 -0.95 -21.92
CA GLU A 53 -13.33 -0.86 -23.37
C GLU A 53 -11.94 -1.18 -23.91
N ARG A 54 -11.89 -1.95 -25.00
CA ARG A 54 -10.62 -2.34 -25.64
C ARG A 54 -9.86 -1.10 -26.12
N GLY A 55 -8.54 -1.12 -25.96
CA GLY A 55 -7.64 -0.06 -26.42
C GLY A 55 -7.45 1.11 -25.46
N ARG A 56 -8.13 1.11 -24.30
CA ARG A 56 -8.02 2.14 -23.25
C ARG A 56 -7.00 1.80 -22.15
N TYR A 57 -6.29 0.68 -22.28
CA TYR A 57 -5.40 0.15 -21.25
C TYR A 57 -4.13 -0.46 -21.85
N SER A 58 -3.06 -0.49 -21.05
CA SER A 58 -1.81 -1.19 -21.37
C SER A 58 -1.56 -2.28 -20.33
N MET A 59 -1.27 -3.50 -20.77
CA MET A 59 -0.94 -4.56 -19.83
C MET A 59 0.42 -4.31 -19.18
N LEU A 60 0.46 -4.32 -17.85
CA LEU A 60 1.69 -4.13 -17.08
C LEU A 60 2.51 -5.41 -17.12
N MET A 61 3.55 -5.42 -17.95
CA MET A 61 4.52 -6.50 -18.00
C MET A 61 5.45 -6.44 -16.79
N ASN A 62 5.83 -7.61 -16.27
CA ASN A 62 6.76 -7.76 -15.16
C ASN A 62 6.35 -7.02 -13.87
N ALA A 63 5.18 -7.38 -13.32
CA ALA A 63 4.63 -6.82 -12.08
C ALA A 63 5.63 -6.77 -10.91
N ARG A 64 6.52 -7.77 -10.81
CA ARG A 64 7.53 -7.87 -9.76
C ARG A 64 8.51 -6.69 -9.77
N TYR A 65 8.85 -6.16 -10.95
CA TYR A 65 9.73 -4.99 -11.07
C TYR A 65 9.16 -3.78 -10.32
N TYR A 66 7.83 -3.64 -10.30
CA TYR A 66 7.12 -2.58 -9.59
C TYR A 66 6.81 -2.92 -8.12
N GLY A 67 7.33 -4.03 -7.61
CA GLY A 67 7.03 -4.51 -6.26
C GLY A 67 5.64 -5.15 -6.10
N LEU A 68 4.91 -5.36 -7.19
CA LEU A 68 3.58 -5.95 -7.16
C LEU A 68 3.65 -7.48 -7.07
N PRO A 69 2.70 -8.13 -6.37
CA PRO A 69 2.58 -9.59 -6.33
C PRO A 69 2.47 -10.19 -7.73
N THR A 70 2.94 -11.43 -7.88
CA THR A 70 2.79 -12.15 -9.15
C THR A 70 1.32 -12.41 -9.43
N VAL A 71 0.95 -12.31 -10.71
CA VAL A 71 -0.39 -12.59 -11.20
C VAL A 71 -0.82 -14.02 -10.83
N SER A 72 -2.04 -14.18 -10.30
CA SER A 72 -2.65 -15.47 -9.98
C SER A 72 -4.18 -15.39 -10.13
N ASN A 73 -4.88 -16.53 -10.07
CA ASN A 73 -6.35 -16.56 -10.00
C ASN A 73 -7.10 -15.81 -11.11
N GLY A 74 -6.55 -15.76 -12.33
CA GLY A 74 -7.27 -15.27 -13.52
C GLY A 74 -7.37 -13.75 -13.69
N TRP A 75 -6.81 -12.94 -12.79
CA TRP A 75 -6.72 -11.49 -12.99
C TRP A 75 -5.38 -11.09 -13.62
N VAL A 76 -5.26 -9.88 -14.15
CA VAL A 76 -4.02 -9.29 -14.70
C VAL A 76 -3.88 -7.85 -14.23
N TYR A 77 -2.68 -7.27 -14.35
CA TYR A 77 -2.47 -5.84 -14.09
C TYR A 77 -2.55 -5.04 -15.38
N PHE A 78 -3.43 -4.04 -15.40
CA PHE A 78 -3.49 -3.03 -16.44
C PHE A 78 -3.10 -1.67 -15.88
N ARG A 79 -2.34 -0.92 -16.68
CA ARG A 79 -2.12 0.50 -16.48
C ARG A 79 -3.13 1.27 -17.35
N ILE A 80 -3.87 2.16 -16.72
CA ILE A 80 -4.85 3.05 -17.34
C ILE A 80 -4.42 4.45 -16.94
N GLU A 81 -3.97 5.23 -17.91
CA GLU A 81 -3.26 6.49 -17.65
C GLU A 81 -2.10 6.28 -16.67
N ASP A 82 -2.09 6.93 -15.52
CA ASP A 82 -1.05 6.83 -14.48
C ASP A 82 -1.40 5.85 -13.35
N GLU A 83 -2.56 5.19 -13.43
CA GLU A 83 -3.08 4.32 -12.39
C GLU A 83 -2.97 2.84 -12.78
N ILE A 84 -2.73 1.97 -11.81
CA ILE A 84 -2.60 0.52 -11.99
C ILE A 84 -3.79 -0.17 -11.36
N TYR A 85 -4.42 -1.08 -12.11
CA TYR A 85 -5.58 -1.84 -11.70
C TYR A 85 -5.36 -3.34 -11.82
N ARG A 86 -5.96 -4.12 -10.92
CA ARG A 86 -6.25 -5.54 -11.14
C ARG A 86 -7.53 -5.65 -11.94
N VAL A 87 -7.49 -6.47 -12.98
CA VAL A 87 -8.59 -6.64 -13.93
C VAL A 87 -8.80 -8.13 -14.16
N ASP A 88 -10.03 -8.62 -14.14
CA ASP A 88 -10.32 -10.01 -14.51
C ASP A 88 -9.99 -10.23 -16.00
N TRP A 89 -9.19 -11.24 -16.30
CA TRP A 89 -8.71 -11.47 -17.66
C TRP A 89 -9.83 -11.83 -18.65
N ARG A 90 -10.87 -12.52 -18.16
CA ARG A 90 -11.92 -13.06 -19.04
C ARG A 90 -12.98 -12.01 -19.37
N SER A 91 -13.45 -11.30 -18.35
CA SER A 91 -14.53 -10.31 -18.44
C SER A 91 -14.03 -8.89 -18.72
N HIS A 92 -12.75 -8.60 -18.45
CA HIS A 92 -12.20 -7.24 -18.42
C HIS A 92 -12.83 -6.34 -17.35
N GLU A 93 -13.40 -6.93 -16.29
CA GLU A 93 -13.92 -6.20 -15.14
C GLU A 93 -12.78 -5.66 -14.26
N VAL A 94 -12.85 -4.38 -13.90
CA VAL A 94 -11.94 -3.74 -12.96
C VAL A 94 -12.24 -4.23 -11.54
N LEU A 95 -11.25 -4.86 -10.91
CA LEU A 95 -11.41 -5.46 -9.59
C LEU A 95 -10.91 -4.56 -8.47
N GLU A 96 -9.77 -3.90 -8.66
CA GLU A 96 -9.11 -3.14 -7.60
C GLU A 96 -8.11 -2.14 -8.20
N ARG A 97 -8.01 -0.94 -7.60
CA ARG A 97 -6.92 0.00 -7.87
C ARG A 97 -5.75 -0.28 -6.92
N VAL A 98 -4.56 -0.46 -7.48
CA VAL A 98 -3.37 -0.95 -6.77
C VAL A 98 -2.12 -0.08 -6.98
N THR A 99 -2.29 1.16 -7.46
CA THR A 99 -1.19 2.11 -7.70
C THR A 99 -0.37 2.37 -6.44
N ASP A 100 -1.02 2.46 -5.28
CA ASP A 100 -0.38 2.65 -3.98
C ASP A 100 0.49 1.45 -3.55
N GLN A 101 0.24 0.27 -4.15
CA GLN A 101 1.00 -0.95 -3.89
C GLN A 101 2.28 -1.02 -4.73
N ALA A 102 2.31 -0.33 -5.87
CA ALA A 102 3.53 -0.21 -6.64
C ALA A 102 4.55 0.59 -5.85
N SER A 103 5.83 0.31 -6.05
CA SER A 103 6.92 1.10 -5.47
C SER A 103 7.05 1.06 -3.93
N ARG A 104 6.35 0.15 -3.22
CA ARG A 104 6.52 0.01 -1.76
C ARG A 104 7.79 -0.71 -1.30
N ASN A 105 8.55 -1.32 -2.22
CA ASN A 105 9.67 -2.22 -1.90
C ASN A 105 11.05 -1.70 -2.34
N TRP A 106 11.19 -0.40 -2.63
CA TRP A 106 12.50 0.26 -2.81
C TRP A 106 12.79 1.19 -1.63
#